data_AF-A0A958VWD3-F1
#
_entry.id   AF-A0A958VWD3-F1
#
_cell.length_a   1.000
_cell.length_b   1.000
_cell.length_c   1.000
_cell.angle_alpha   90.00
_cell.angle_beta   90.00
_cell.angle_gamma   90.00
#
_symmetry.space_group_name_H-M   'P 1'
#
loop_
_entity.id
_entity.type
_entity.pdbx_description
1 polymer ?
#
loop_
_entity_poly.entity_id
_entity_poly.type
_entity_poly.pdbx_seq_one_letter_code
_entity_poly.pdbx_strand_id
1 'polypeptide(L)'
;KLANELTESGSRYFIAEEGTEPVGYARVRLSDEVKDHLTESALELQRIYVDGAHQGKKIGVNLMKACLDYARQHKFRWLWLGVWEKNFKAQKFYRQWGFEKFGEHIFQMGDDPQTDWLMKKRIDT
;
A
#
# COMPACT_ATOMS: atom_id res chain seq x y z
N LYS A 1 -7.15 -14.84 12.62
CA LYS A 1 -6.31 -14.23 11.55
C LYS A 1 -6.83 -12.83 11.17
N LEU A 2 -8.05 -12.68 10.62
CA LEU A 2 -8.64 -11.36 10.28
C LEU A 2 -8.91 -10.44 11.49
N ALA A 3 -9.51 -10.95 12.57
CA ALA A 3 -9.78 -10.14 13.77
C ALA A 3 -8.50 -9.55 14.39
N ASN A 4 -7.39 -10.30 14.34
CA ASN A 4 -6.11 -9.86 14.89
C ASN A 4 -5.48 -8.73 14.06
N GLU A 5 -5.67 -8.72 12.74
CA GLU A 5 -5.18 -7.64 11.87
C GLU A 5 -5.93 -6.32 12.18
N LEU A 6 -7.25 -6.39 12.39
CA LEU A 6 -8.08 -5.22 12.71
C LEU A 6 -7.67 -4.54 14.02
N THR A 7 -7.08 -5.30 14.95
CA THR A 7 -6.65 -4.83 16.26
C THR A 7 -5.13 -4.64 16.36
N GLU A 8 -4.38 -4.81 15.27
CA GLU A 8 -2.93 -4.72 15.28
C GLU A 8 -2.48 -3.27 15.53
N SER A 9 -1.82 -3.05 16.66
CA SER A 9 -1.25 -1.75 17.03
C SER A 9 -0.33 -1.23 15.94
N GLY A 10 -0.51 0.03 15.53
CA GLY A 10 0.26 0.64 14.43
C GLY A 10 -0.30 0.33 13.04
N SER A 11 -1.47 -0.31 12.93
CA SER A 11 -2.24 -0.40 11.70
C SER A 11 -3.32 0.68 11.61
N ARG A 12 -3.61 1.14 10.39
CA ARG A 12 -4.73 2.03 10.11
C ARG A 12 -5.48 1.54 8.86
N TYR A 13 -6.81 1.59 8.95
CA TYR A 13 -7.71 1.23 7.87
C TYR A 13 -8.44 2.48 7.36
N PHE A 14 -8.62 2.55 6.06
CA PHE A 14 -9.45 3.54 5.38
C PHE A 14 -10.49 2.80 4.57
N ILE A 15 -11.76 3.17 4.74
CA ILE A 15 -12.88 2.59 4.00
C ILE A 15 -13.42 3.70 3.10
N ALA A 16 -13.63 3.38 1.82
CA ALA A 16 -14.33 4.25 0.90
C ALA A 16 -15.77 3.74 0.77
N GLU A 17 -16.73 4.65 0.96
CA GLU A 17 -18.16 4.34 0.95
C GLU A 17 -18.88 5.16 -0.13
N GLU A 18 -19.82 4.54 -0.84
CA GLU A 18 -20.84 5.24 -1.62
C GLU A 18 -22.17 5.14 -0.86
N GLY A 19 -22.60 6.23 -0.22
CA GLY A 19 -23.70 6.19 0.73
C GLY A 19 -23.33 5.37 1.96
N THR A 20 -23.97 4.21 2.14
CA THR A 20 -23.67 3.26 3.24
C THR A 20 -22.94 2.01 2.75
N GLU A 21 -22.64 1.90 1.45
CA GLU A 21 -22.02 0.73 0.85
C GLU A 21 -20.49 0.88 0.82
N PRO A 22 -19.72 -0.04 1.43
CA PRO A 22 -18.26 -0.03 1.31
C PRO A 22 -17.83 -0.52 -0.07
N VAL A 23 -17.19 0.36 -0.84
CA VAL A 23 -16.80 0.13 -2.25
C VAL A 23 -15.28 0.01 -2.44
N GLY A 24 -14.51 0.15 -1.36
CA GLY A 24 -13.07 -0.02 -1.38
C GLY A 24 -12.45 0.19 0.00
N TYR A 25 -11.21 -0.26 0.16
CA TYR A 25 -10.48 -0.03 1.38
C TYR A 25 -8.97 0.03 1.15
N ALA A 26 -8.28 0.65 2.09
CA ALA A 26 -6.83 0.58 2.19
C ALA A 26 -6.41 0.28 3.63
N ARG A 27 -5.27 -0.40 3.77
CA ARG A 27 -4.61 -0.65 5.05
C ARG A 27 -3.17 -0.21 4.96
N VAL A 28 -2.76 0.59 5.94
CA VAL A 28 -1.37 0.91 6.20
C VAL A 28 -0.93 0.32 7.54
N ARG A 29 0.34 -0.06 7.67
CA ARG A 29 0.91 -0.60 8.92
C ARG A 29 2.38 -0.25 9.08
N LEU A 30 2.86 -0.33 10.32
CA LEU A 30 4.30 -0.44 10.59
C LEU A 30 4.79 -1.84 10.22
N SER A 31 5.99 -1.91 9.67
CA SER A 31 6.62 -3.18 9.30
C SER A 31 8.14 -3.04 9.32
N ASP A 32 8.79 -4.14 9.68
CA ASP A 32 10.24 -4.25 9.78
C ASP A 32 10.88 -4.78 8.49
N GLU A 33 10.06 -5.21 7.52
CA GLU A 33 10.46 -5.93 6.31
C GLU A 33 11.48 -5.18 5.44
N VAL A 34 11.52 -3.84 5.53
CA VAL A 34 12.37 -2.99 4.70
C VAL A 34 13.36 -2.16 5.51
N LYS A 35 13.56 -2.44 6.80
CA LYS A 35 14.47 -1.66 7.67
C LYS A 35 15.90 -1.61 7.14
N ASP A 36 16.37 -2.69 6.51
CA ASP A 36 17.71 -2.74 5.91
C ASP A 36 17.83 -1.89 4.63
N HIS A 37 16.70 -1.59 3.98
CA HIS A 37 16.64 -0.81 2.74
C HIS A 37 16.27 0.66 3.00
N LEU A 38 15.49 0.94 4.05
CA LEU A 38 14.96 2.25 4.41
C LEU A 38 15.30 2.53 5.87
N THR A 39 16.36 3.30 6.08
CA THR A 39 16.87 3.65 7.42
C THR A 39 16.06 4.74 8.12
N GLU A 40 15.27 5.51 7.37
CA GLU A 40 14.32 6.50 7.90
C GLU A 40 12.93 5.86 8.15
N SER A 41 12.08 6.52 8.93
CA SER A 41 10.73 6.04 9.24
C SER A 41 9.91 5.74 7.98
N ALA A 42 9.40 4.50 7.90
CA ALA A 42 8.67 4.00 6.74
C ALA A 42 7.32 3.41 7.17
N LEU A 43 6.27 3.72 6.42
CA LEU A 43 4.94 3.15 6.55
C LEU A 43 4.68 2.22 5.36
N GLU A 44 4.12 1.04 5.60
CA GLU A 44 3.75 0.11 4.55
C GLU A 44 2.30 0.35 4.12
N LEU A 45 2.04 0.53 2.83
CA LEU A 45 0.72 0.36 2.22
C LEU A 45 0.53 -1.13 1.89
N GLN A 46 0.02 -1.89 2.85
CA GLN A 46 -0.13 -3.34 2.71
C GLN A 46 -1.25 -3.72 1.73
N ARG A 47 -2.38 -3.01 1.78
CA ARG A 47 -3.55 -3.32 0.96
C ARG A 47 -4.19 -2.05 0.43
N ILE A 48 -4.59 -2.07 -0.84
CA ILE A 48 -5.47 -1.07 -1.44
C ILE A 48 -6.32 -1.76 -2.50
N TYR A 49 -7.63 -1.78 -2.29
CA TYR A 49 -8.58 -2.45 -3.16
C TYR A 49 -9.79 -1.57 -3.41
N VAL A 50 -10.30 -1.67 -4.63
CA VAL A 50 -11.55 -1.03 -5.07
C VAL A 50 -12.40 -2.13 -5.69
N ASP A 51 -13.67 -2.16 -5.31
CA ASP A 51 -14.64 -3.07 -5.90
C ASP A 51 -14.64 -2.92 -7.44
N GLY A 52 -14.71 -4.05 -8.14
CA GLY A 52 -14.63 -4.10 -9.60
C GLY A 52 -15.70 -3.26 -10.29
N ALA A 53 -16.93 -3.26 -9.78
CA ALA A 53 -18.05 -2.50 -10.32
C ALA A 53 -17.92 -0.98 -10.10
N HIS A 54 -16.99 -0.58 -9.22
CA HIS A 54 -16.77 0.79 -8.81
C HIS A 54 -15.44 1.38 -9.32
N GLN A 55 -14.69 0.63 -10.13
CA GLN A 55 -13.46 1.13 -10.75
C GLN A 55 -13.72 2.30 -11.70
N GLY A 56 -12.73 3.19 -11.85
CA GLY A 56 -12.86 4.39 -12.69
C GLY A 56 -13.49 5.60 -12.00
N LYS A 57 -14.13 5.42 -10.83
CA LYS A 57 -14.76 6.50 -10.05
C LYS A 57 -13.80 7.28 -9.12
N LYS A 58 -12.49 7.25 -9.39
CA LYS A 58 -11.43 7.86 -8.54
C LYS A 58 -11.37 7.35 -7.08
N ILE A 59 -12.02 6.23 -6.73
CA ILE A 59 -11.98 5.66 -5.37
C ILE A 59 -10.55 5.32 -4.94
N GLY A 60 -9.79 4.62 -5.79
CA GLY A 60 -8.39 4.30 -5.50
C GLY A 60 -7.51 5.54 -5.34
N VAL A 61 -7.84 6.63 -6.04
CA VAL A 61 -7.16 7.92 -5.88
C VAL A 61 -7.44 8.52 -4.50
N ASN A 62 -8.69 8.46 -4.04
CA ASN A 62 -9.06 8.98 -2.71
C ASN A 62 -8.44 8.14 -1.58
N LEU A 63 -8.43 6.81 -1.72
CA LEU A 63 -7.78 5.92 -0.76
C LEU A 63 -6.27 6.17 -0.67
N MET A 64 -5.59 6.35 -1.81
CA MET A 64 -4.16 6.67 -1.83
C MET A 64 -3.88 8.02 -1.17
N LYS A 65 -4.70 9.05 -1.43
CA LYS A 65 -4.58 10.35 -0.74
C LYS A 65 -4.70 10.20 0.77
N ALA A 66 -5.69 9.45 1.26
CA ALA A 66 -5.87 9.21 2.69
C ALA A 66 -4.64 8.53 3.32
N CYS A 67 -4.04 7.56 2.63
CA CYS A 67 -2.81 6.90 3.09
C CYS A 67 -1.62 7.87 3.13
N LEU A 68 -1.45 8.72 2.12
CA LEU A 68 -0.39 9.73 2.06
C LEU A 68 -0.57 10.80 3.15
N ASP A 69 -1.80 11.26 3.36
CA ASP A 69 -2.11 12.26 4.39
C ASP A 69 -1.85 11.72 5.80
N TYR A 70 -2.21 10.46 6.05
CA TYR A 70 -1.85 9.79 7.28
C TYR A 70 -0.33 9.68 7.44
N ALA A 71 0.40 9.29 6.39
CA ALA A 71 1.86 9.22 6.44
C ALA A 71 2.48 10.58 6.79
N ARG A 72 1.98 11.68 6.21
CA ARG A 72 2.40 13.06 6.53
C ARG A 72 2.09 13.46 7.96
N GLN A 73 0.85 13.27 8.39
CA GLN A 73 0.39 13.64 9.74
C GLN A 73 1.21 12.96 10.84
N HIS A 74 1.62 11.71 10.59
CA HIS A 74 2.43 10.91 11.50
C HIS A 74 3.94 11.02 11.23
N LYS A 75 4.37 11.95 10.36
CA LYS A 75 5.79 12.27 10.09
C LYS A 75 6.62 11.07 9.61
N PHE A 76 6.00 10.17 8.86
CA PHE A 76 6.75 9.14 8.13
C PHE A 76 7.54 9.79 6.99
N ARG A 77 8.77 9.32 6.77
CA ARG A 77 9.63 9.80 5.67
C ARG A 77 9.36 9.04 4.37
N TRP A 78 8.89 7.81 4.48
CA TRP A 78 8.61 6.93 3.36
C TRP A 78 7.23 6.28 3.47
N LEU A 79 6.54 6.16 2.34
CA LEU A 79 5.46 5.19 2.15
C LEU A 79 5.97 4.14 1.16
N TRP A 80 5.90 2.87 1.51
CA TRP A 80 6.37 1.78 0.66
C TRP A 80 5.29 0.69 0.49
N LEU A 81 5.46 -0.16 -0.53
CA LEU A 81 4.56 -1.27 -0.82
C LEU A 81 5.29 -2.38 -1.58
N GLY A 82 4.78 -3.60 -1.46
CA GLY A 82 5.06 -4.71 -2.37
C GLY A 82 4.03 -4.75 -3.51
N VAL A 83 4.48 -5.03 -4.73
CA VAL A 83 3.59 -5.26 -5.88
C VAL A 83 4.14 -6.34 -6.79
N TRP A 84 3.30 -7.33 -7.11
CA TRP A 84 3.68 -8.41 -8.02
C TRP A 84 4.21 -7.90 -9.36
N GLU A 85 5.32 -8.47 -9.82
CA GLU A 85 6.03 -8.05 -11.02
C GLU A 85 5.18 -8.14 -12.30
N LYS A 86 4.16 -9.01 -12.32
CA LYS A 86 3.25 -9.17 -13.46
C LYS A 86 2.01 -8.28 -13.37
N ASN A 87 1.83 -7.54 -12.27
CA ASN A 87 0.70 -6.61 -12.10
C ASN A 87 0.99 -5.23 -12.69
N PHE A 88 1.10 -5.16 -14.02
CA PHE A 88 1.42 -3.93 -14.76
C PHE A 88 0.43 -2.79 -14.49
N LYS A 89 -0.85 -3.10 -14.26
CA LYS A 89 -1.90 -2.11 -13.92
C LYS A 89 -1.61 -1.43 -12.59
N ALA A 90 -1.32 -2.19 -11.54
CA ALA A 90 -0.99 -1.64 -10.23
C ALA A 90 0.34 -0.87 -10.26
N GLN A 91 1.37 -1.41 -10.93
CA GLN A 91 2.66 -0.71 -11.08
C GLN A 91 2.49 0.65 -11.77
N LYS A 92 1.69 0.73 -12.84
CA LYS A 92 1.39 2.00 -13.51
C LYS A 92 0.68 2.97 -12.57
N PHE A 93 -0.31 2.48 -11.81
CA PHE A 93 -1.00 3.29 -10.80
C PHE A 93 -0.03 3.85 -9.75
N TYR A 94 0.84 3.03 -9.17
CA TYR A 94 1.81 3.49 -8.17
C TYR A 94 2.83 4.48 -8.75
N ARG A 95 3.34 4.24 -9.96
CA ARG A 95 4.25 5.19 -10.64
C ARG A 95 3.61 6.56 -10.85
N GLN A 96 2.31 6.62 -11.16
CA GLN A 96 1.58 7.90 -11.30
C GLN A 96 1.53 8.68 -9.98
N TRP A 97 1.64 8.01 -8.83
CA TRP A 97 1.76 8.65 -7.52
C TRP A 97 3.19 9.03 -7.15
N GLY A 98 4.17 8.75 -8.01
CA GLY A 98 5.59 9.00 -7.76
C GLY A 98 6.25 7.93 -6.89
N PHE A 99 5.72 6.70 -6.89
CA PHE A 99 6.45 5.57 -6.34
C PHE A 99 7.52 5.10 -7.34
N GLU A 100 8.69 4.78 -6.82
CA GLU A 100 9.82 4.22 -7.55
C GLU A 100 10.18 2.85 -6.99
N LYS A 101 10.69 1.96 -7.84
CA LYS A 101 11.18 0.65 -7.42
C LYS A 101 12.52 0.82 -6.70
N PHE A 102 12.69 0.16 -5.55
CA PHE A 102 13.95 0.20 -4.78
C PHE A 102 14.48 -1.18 -4.40
N GLY A 103 13.71 -2.24 -4.65
CA GLY A 103 14.10 -3.60 -4.33
C GLY A 103 13.11 -4.61 -4.90
N GLU A 104 13.37 -5.87 -4.58
CA GLU A 104 12.54 -7.01 -4.94
C GLU A 104 12.52 -8.01 -3.79
N HIS A 105 11.42 -8.73 -3.66
CA HIS A 105 11.31 -9.87 -2.76
C HIS A 105 10.85 -11.08 -3.58
N ILE A 106 11.68 -12.13 -3.59
CA ILE A 106 11.35 -13.38 -4.27
C ILE A 106 10.74 -14.32 -3.24
N PHE A 107 9.54 -14.81 -3.52
CA PHE A 107 8.86 -15.80 -2.69
C PHE A 107 8.43 -17.00 -3.53
N GLN A 108 8.41 -18.18 -2.90
CA GLN A 108 8.01 -19.42 -3.57
C GLN A 108 6.49 -19.59 -3.50
N MET A 109 5.85 -19.77 -4.66
CA MET A 109 4.45 -20.12 -4.77
C MET A 109 4.33 -21.53 -5.37
N GLY A 110 4.37 -22.54 -4.49
CA GLY A 110 4.56 -23.92 -4.93
C GLY A 110 5.97 -24.09 -5.50
N ASP A 111 6.07 -24.53 -6.76
CA ASP A 111 7.33 -24.69 -7.49
C ASP A 111 7.68 -23.49 -8.39
N ASP A 112 6.85 -22.44 -8.41
CA ASP A 112 7.07 -21.25 -9.24
C ASP A 112 7.57 -20.07 -8.39
N PRO A 113 8.82 -19.61 -8.56
CA PRO A 113 9.29 -18.39 -7.89
C PRO A 113 8.54 -17.18 -8.43
N GLN A 114 7.88 -16.44 -7.54
CA GLN A 114 7.27 -15.15 -7.84
C GLN A 114 8.11 -14.01 -7.30
N THR A 115 8.12 -12.89 -8.01
CA THR A 115 8.81 -11.68 -7.57
C THR A 115 7.80 -10.57 -7.27
N ASP A 116 7.86 -10.04 -6.05
CA ASP A 116 7.25 -8.76 -5.71
C ASP A 116 8.30 -7.65 -5.86
N TRP A 117 7.94 -6.59 -6.57
CA TRP A 117 8.71 -5.36 -6.54
C TRP A 117 8.41 -4.60 -5.26
N LEU A 118 9.47 -4.14 -4.60
CA LEU A 118 9.36 -3.18 -3.52
C LEU A 118 9.41 -1.78 -4.12
N MET A 119 8.36 -1.01 -3.87
CA MET A 119 8.24 0.37 -4.35
C MET A 119 8.12 1.34 -3.17
N LYS A 120 8.75 2.51 -3.27
CA LYS A 120 8.74 3.55 -2.24
C LYS A 120 8.40 4.91 -2.81
N LYS A 121 7.89 5.78 -1.94
CA LYS A 121 7.65 7.19 -2.20
C LYS A 121 8.14 8.03 -1.03
N ARG A 122 8.91 9.08 -1.33
CA ARG A 122 9.26 10.12 -0.36
C ARG A 122 8.00 10.88 0.04
N ILE A 123 7.80 11.05 1.34
CA ILE A 123 6.74 11.87 1.88
C ILE A 123 7.29 13.27 2.11
N ASP A 124 6.73 14.23 1.39
CA ASP A 124 7.00 15.65 1.60
C ASP A 124 6.34 16.07 2.91
N THR A 125 7.17 16.47 3.86
CA THR A 125 6.80 16.91 5.21
C THR A 125 6.68 18.42 5.29
#